data_AF-A0A8S8Z9F3-F1
#
_entry.id   AF-A0A8S8Z9F3-F1
#
_cell.length_a   1.000
_cell.length_b   1.000
_cell.length_c   1.000
_cell.angle_alpha   90.00
_cell.angle_beta   90.00
_cell.angle_gamma   90.00
#
_symmetry.space_group_name_H-M   'P 1'
#
loop_
_entity.id
_entity.type
_entity.pdbx_description
1 polymer ?
#
loop_
_entity_poly.entity_id
_entity_poly.type
_entity_poly.pdbx_seq_one_letter_code
_entity_poly.pdbx_strand_id
1 'polypeptide(L)' 'MVDELVEFSAHDPELADGIKWLDSQAQKKGITFYDMVFEVLYSHDVNSKAQNWLKTRN' A
#
# COMPACT_ATOMS: atom_id res chain seq x y z
N MET A 1 -11.45 -8.52 9.43
CA MET A 1 -11.09 -7.11 9.76
C MET A 1 -9.60 -6.89 9.52
N VAL A 2 -9.10 -5.64 9.52
CA VAL A 2 -7.65 -5.36 9.40
C VAL A 2 -6.84 -6.13 10.44
N ASP A 3 -7.41 -6.34 11.62
CA ASP A 3 -6.83 -7.14 12.70
C ASP A 3 -6.50 -8.59 12.28
N GLU A 4 -7.34 -9.22 11.46
CA GLU A 4 -7.09 -10.58 10.93
C GLU A 4 -5.92 -10.59 9.93
N LEU A 5 -5.75 -9.51 9.16
CA LEU A 5 -4.62 -9.36 8.25
C LEU A 5 -3.32 -9.15 9.01
N VAL A 6 -3.36 -8.37 10.10
CA VAL A 6 -2.23 -8.18 11.01
C VAL A 6 -1.83 -9.49 11.67
N GLU A 7 -2.81 -10.27 12.14
CA GLU A 7 -2.58 -11.59 12.73
C GLU A 7 -2.00 -12.58 11.71
N PHE A 8 -2.52 -12.58 10.47
CA PHE A 8 -1.96 -13.38 9.37
C PHE A 8 -0.49 -13.02 9.08
N SER A 9 -0.14 -11.74 9.20
CA SER A 9 1.24 -11.25 9.04
C SER A 9 2.12 -11.42 10.28
N ALA A 10 1.72 -12.17 11.32
CA ALA A 10 2.49 -12.28 12.57
C ALA A 10 3.94 -12.80 12.39
N HIS A 11 4.22 -13.52 11.30
CA HIS A 11 5.56 -14.02 10.97
C HIS A 11 6.39 -13.05 10.11
N ASP A 12 5.79 -11.95 9.66
CA ASP A 12 6.42 -10.91 8.86
C ASP A 12 6.14 -9.53 9.51
N PRO A 13 7.06 -9.06 10.37
CA PRO A 13 6.90 -7.80 11.08
C PRO A 13 6.77 -6.59 10.14
N GLU A 14 7.44 -6.62 8.99
CA GLU A 14 7.40 -5.52 8.01
C GLU A 14 6.02 -5.45 7.36
N LEU A 15 5.46 -6.60 6.98
CA LEU A 15 4.10 -6.69 6.44
C LEU A 15 3.06 -6.23 7.48
N ALA A 16 3.19 -6.67 8.73
CA ALA A 16 2.27 -6.30 9.81
C ALA A 16 2.27 -4.79 10.07
N ASP A 17 3.45 -4.16 10.10
CA ASP A 17 3.57 -2.72 10.28
C ASP A 17 3.07 -1.95 9.05
N GLY A 18 3.29 -2.46 7.84
CA GLY A 18 2.72 -1.92 6.60
C GLY A 18 1.20 -1.91 6.61
N ILE A 19 0.57 -3.00 7.05
CA ILE A 19 -0.89 -3.12 7.17
C ILE A 19 -1.43 -2.11 8.20
N LYS A 20 -0.82 -2.02 9.38
CA LYS A 20 -1.22 -1.04 10.41
C LYS A 20 -1.06 0.40 9.92
N TRP A 21 0.02 0.69 9.20
CA TRP A 21 0.27 2.01 8.65
C TRP A 21 -0.81 2.38 7.63
N LEU A 22 -1.15 1.48 6.70
CA LEU A 22 -2.21 1.69 5.71
C LEU A 22 -3.56 1.97 6.37
N ASP A 23 -3.93 1.23 7.40
CA ASP A 23 -5.16 1.47 8.14
C ASP A 23 -5.19 2.85 8.80
N SER A 24 -4.07 3.27 9.42
CA SER A 24 -3.97 4.61 10.00
C SER A 24 -4.12 5.73 8.97
N GLN A 25 -3.66 5.51 7.72
CA GLN A 25 -3.81 6.49 6.64
C GLN A 25 -5.23 6.48 6.08
N ALA A 26 -5.85 5.31 5.95
CA ALA A 26 -7.24 5.16 5.55
C ALA A 26 -8.18 5.91 6.50
N GLN A 27 -7.99 5.72 7.82
CA GLN A 27 -8.74 6.42 8.86
C GLN A 27 -8.57 7.95 8.79
N LYS A 28 -7.33 8.45 8.59
CA LYS A 28 -7.07 9.89 8.45
C LYS A 28 -7.75 10.51 7.23
N LYS A 29 -7.87 9.75 6.14
CA LYS A 29 -8.52 10.17 4.89
C LYS A 29 -10.03 9.93 4.88
N GLY A 30 -10.56 9.18 5.85
CA GLY A 30 -11.98 8.79 5.89
C GLY A 30 -12.38 7.81 4.78
N ILE A 31 -11.43 7.01 4.27
CA ILE A 31 -11.66 5.99 3.23
C ILE A 31 -11.50 4.59 3.80
N THR A 32 -11.90 3.57 3.04
CA THR A 32 -11.71 2.19 3.48
C THR A 32 -10.24 1.77 3.35
N PHE A 33 -9.83 0.79 4.16
CA PHE A 33 -8.49 0.20 4.07
C PHE A 33 -8.15 -0.27 2.64
N TYR A 34 -9.10 -0.94 1.97
CA TYR A 34 -8.88 -1.45 0.60
C TYR A 34 -8.73 -0.33 -0.42
N ASP A 35 -9.45 0.79 -0.27
CA ASP A 35 -9.25 1.97 -1.11
C ASP A 35 -7.84 2.54 -0.91
N MET A 36 -7.35 2.61 0.33
CA MET A 36 -6.00 3.06 0.63
C MET A 36 -4.93 2.12 0.03
N VAL A 37 -5.12 0.80 0.11
CA VAL A 37 -4.25 -0.19 -0.55
C VAL A 37 -4.22 0.06 -2.05
N PHE A 38 -5.38 0.26 -2.67
CA PHE A 38 -5.47 0.52 -4.10
C PHE A 38 -4.75 1.81 -4.50
N GLU A 39 -4.91 2.91 -3.74
CA GLU A 39 -4.20 4.16 -3.99
C GLU A 39 -2.68 4.00 -3.97
N VAL A 40 -2.13 3.26 -2.99
CA VAL A 40 -0.69 3.01 -2.88
C VAL A 40 -0.21 2.18 -4.07
N LEU A 41 -0.90 1.08 -4.38
CA LEU A 41 -0.54 0.21 -5.50
C LEU A 41 -0.61 0.95 -6.84
N TYR A 42 -1.65 1.76 -7.05
CA TYR A 42 -1.82 2.55 -8.26
C TYR A 42 -0.75 3.63 -8.41
N SER A 43 -0.43 4.34 -7.33
CA SER A 43 0.62 5.37 -7.33
C SER A 43 1.99 4.76 -7.64
N HIS A 44 2.29 3.59 -7.07
CA HIS A 44 3.50 2.84 -7.37
C HIS A 44 3.52 2.33 -8.82
N ASP A 45 2.38 1.81 -9.28
CA ASP A 45 1.95 1.58 -10.67
C ASP A 45 2.50 2.60 -11.67
N VAL A 46 1.91 3.78 -11.55
CA VAL A 46 2.15 4.94 -12.41
C VAL A 46 3.60 5.38 -12.35
N ASN A 47 4.18 5.47 -11.15
CA ASN A 47 5.58 5.87 -10.99
C ASN A 47 6.55 4.88 -11.67
N SER A 48 6.32 3.58 -11.50
CA SER A 48 7.15 2.54 -12.13
C SER A 48 7.06 2.61 -13.66
N LYS A 49 5.85 2.77 -14.20
CA LYS A 49 5.64 2.96 -15.64
C LYS A 49 6.31 4.24 -16.17
N ALA A 50 6.19 5.34 -15.45
CA ALA A 50 6.83 6.61 -15.81
C ALA A 50 8.36 6.49 -15.83
N GLN A 51 8.95 5.83 -14.82
CA GLN A 51 10.39 5.57 -14.75
C GLN A 51 10.88 4.68 -15.89
N ASN A 52 10.15 3.60 -16.20
CA ASN A 52 10.49 2.74 -17.33
C ASN A 52 10.42 3.49 -18.66
N TRP A 53 9.39 4.32 -18.85
CA TRP A 53 9.24 5.12 -20.06
C TRP A 53 10.40 6.13 -20.23
N LEU A 54 10.80 6.82 -19.17
CA LEU A 54 11.97 7.71 -19.19
C LEU A 54 13.25 6.96 -19.58
N LYS A 55 13.47 5.75 -19.04
CA LYS A 55 14.63 4.92 -19.37
C LYS A 55 14.65 4.44 -20.82
N THR A 56 13.49 4.19 -21.43
CA THR A 56 13.38 3.77 -22.84
C THR A 56 13.54 4.90 -23.86
N ARG A 57 13.58 6.17 -23.42
CA ARG A 57 13.79 7.34 -24.31
C ARG A 57 15.24 7.82 -24.37
N ASN A 58 16.12 7.29 -23.52
CA ASN A 58 17.58 7.47 -23.58
C ASN A 58 18.23 6.26 -24.27
#